data_AF-A0A7D5MTF7-F1
#
_entry.id   AF-A0A7D5MTF7-F1
#
_cell.length_a   1.000
_cell.length_b   1.000
_cell.length_c   1.000
_cell.angle_alpha   90.00
_cell.angle_beta   90.00
_cell.angle_gamma   90.00
#
_symmetry.space_group_name_H-M   'P 1'
#
loop_
_entity.id
_entity.type
_entity.pdbx_description
1 polymer ?
#
loop_
_entity_poly.entity_id
_entity_poly.type
_entity_poly.pdbx_seq_one_letter_code
_entity_poly.pdbx_strand_id
1 'polypeptide(L)'
;MELCKHKNFIPIVCNPCFELWPYLHFQLRDSGFGSPQQMLKALKKLPGFSSYDKDGVQIFNSTHDLVNTACKNAYKLASQKFNDPKEDPFTNIHLLISRFMDLKKEQNFLEK
;
A
#
# COMPACT_ATOMS: atom_id res chain seq x y z
N MET A 1 2.34 -15.43 -9.66
CA MET A 1 2.33 -14.53 -10.84
C MET A 1 1.81 -15.24 -12.08
N GLU A 2 2.37 -16.38 -12.49
CA GLU A 2 1.94 -17.10 -13.70
C GLU A 2 0.45 -17.51 -13.70
N LEU A 3 -0.06 -18.03 -12.58
CA LEU A 3 -1.50 -18.35 -12.46
C LEU A 3 -2.41 -17.13 -12.68
N CYS A 4 -2.04 -15.96 -12.14
CA CYS A 4 -2.81 -14.74 -12.30
C CYS A 4 -2.83 -14.29 -13.77
N LYS A 5 -1.68 -14.36 -14.45
CA LYS A 5 -1.58 -14.03 -15.88
C LYS A 5 -2.49 -14.92 -16.73
N HIS A 6 -2.48 -16.23 -16.51
CA HIS A 6 -3.33 -17.18 -17.24
C HIS A 6 -4.84 -16.94 -17.04
N LYS A 7 -5.21 -16.27 -15.96
CA LYS A 7 -6.61 -16.00 -15.59
C LYS A 7 -6.99 -14.53 -15.76
N ASN A 8 -6.16 -13.72 -16.41
CA ASN A 8 -6.35 -12.27 -16.59
C ASN A 8 -6.55 -11.51 -15.25
N PHE A 9 -5.90 -11.97 -14.18
CA PHE A 9 -5.85 -11.23 -12.92
C PHE A 9 -4.57 -10.40 -12.84
N ILE A 10 -4.71 -9.16 -12.37
CA ILE A 10 -3.58 -8.29 -12.04
C ILE A 10 -3.30 -8.44 -10.54
N PRO A 11 -2.16 -9.04 -10.13
CA PRO A 11 -1.84 -9.22 -8.72
C PRO A 11 -1.40 -7.92 -8.07
N ILE A 12 -1.98 -7.62 -6.91
CA ILE A 12 -1.55 -6.55 -6.02
C ILE A 12 -0.78 -7.19 -4.86
N VAL A 13 0.49 -6.81 -4.72
CA VAL A 13 1.47 -7.35 -3.78
C VAL A 13 1.72 -6.32 -2.69
N CYS A 14 1.85 -6.80 -1.45
CA CYS A 14 2.39 -6.06 -0.32
C CYS A 14 3.46 -6.93 0.35
N ASN A 15 4.72 -6.58 0.14
CA ASN A 15 5.88 -7.23 0.74
C ASN A 15 6.46 -6.31 1.82
N PRO A 16 6.72 -6.77 3.06
CA PRO A 16 6.54 -8.13 3.57
C PRO A 16 5.10 -8.44 4.01
N CYS A 17 4.27 -7.43 4.20
CA CYS A 17 2.91 -7.58 4.70
C CYS A 17 2.06 -6.35 4.37
N PHE A 18 0.75 -6.45 4.63
CA PHE A 18 -0.21 -5.40 4.31
C PHE A 18 0.06 -4.09 5.07
N GLU A 19 0.64 -4.16 6.28
CA GLU A 19 0.99 -3.04 7.15
C GLU A 19 1.95 -2.02 6.51
N LEU A 20 2.63 -2.40 5.42
CA LEU A 20 3.36 -1.44 4.60
C LEU A 20 2.44 -0.34 4.03
N TRP A 21 1.21 -0.67 3.66
CA TRP A 21 0.28 0.31 3.09
C TRP A 21 -0.10 1.45 4.04
N PRO A 22 -0.66 1.21 5.24
CA PRO A 22 -0.96 2.29 6.17
C PRO A 22 0.31 3.05 6.58
N TYR A 23 1.46 2.39 6.69
CA TYR A 23 2.73 3.06 6.97
C TYR A 23 3.10 4.12 5.91
N LEU A 24 2.91 3.79 4.62
CA LEU A 24 3.27 4.68 3.51
C LEU A 24 2.45 5.98 3.44
N HIS A 25 1.35 6.10 4.17
CA HIS A 25 0.58 7.35 4.26
C HIS A 25 1.35 8.45 4.98
N PHE A 26 2.24 8.07 5.91
CA PHE A 26 2.95 9.03 6.75
C PHE A 26 4.36 9.31 6.22
N GLN A 27 5.06 8.28 5.77
CA GLN A 27 6.43 8.42 5.31
C GLN A 27 6.86 7.30 4.36
N LEU A 28 7.93 7.57 3.61
CA LEU A 28 8.62 6.52 2.88
C LEU A 28 9.26 5.55 3.89
N ARG A 29 9.34 4.28 3.52
CA ARG A 29 10.01 3.25 4.30
C ARG A 29 11.52 3.46 4.31
N ASP A 30 12.16 3.35 5.47
CA ASP A 30 13.63 3.22 5.58
C ASP A 30 14.11 1.87 5.02
N SER A 31 15.39 1.74 4.69
CA SER A 31 15.96 0.44 4.30
C SER A 31 15.89 -0.57 5.46
N GLY A 32 15.67 -1.85 5.17
CA GLY A 32 15.84 -2.94 6.15
C GLY A 32 14.59 -3.43 6.93
N PHE A 33 13.37 -3.02 6.58
CA PHE A 33 12.15 -3.66 7.13
C PHE A 33 11.82 -5.02 6.51
N GLY A 34 12.77 -5.94 6.51
CA GLY A 34 12.65 -7.24 5.83
C GLY A 34 11.58 -8.17 6.41
N SER A 35 11.03 -7.88 7.60
CA SER A 35 10.02 -8.74 8.22
C SER A 35 8.70 -8.04 8.57
N PRO A 36 7.57 -8.78 8.58
CA PRO A 36 6.28 -8.26 9.04
C PRO A 36 6.32 -7.69 10.48
N GLN A 37 7.10 -8.30 11.37
CA GLN A 37 7.21 -7.87 12.76
C GLN A 37 7.89 -6.49 12.88
N GLN A 38 8.92 -6.25 12.06
CA GLN A 38 9.57 -4.94 12.00
C GLN A 38 8.62 -3.88 11.45
N MET A 39 7.86 -4.21 10.39
CA MET A 39 6.85 -3.32 9.84
C MET A 39 5.78 -2.96 10.87
N LEU A 40 5.25 -3.95 11.60
CA LEU A 40 4.26 -3.73 12.65
C LEU A 40 4.81 -2.84 13.78
N LYS A 41 6.06 -3.09 14.21
CA LYS A 41 6.71 -2.28 15.25
C LYS A 41 6.91 -0.82 14.81
N ALA A 42 7.23 -0.58 13.55
CA ALA A 42 7.35 0.78 13.01
C ALA A 42 5.98 1.45 12.84
N LEU A 43 4.98 0.73 12.33
CA LEU A 43 3.62 1.25 12.21
C LEU A 43 3.08 1.72 13.57
N LYS A 44 3.29 0.94 14.64
CA LYS A 44 2.85 1.30 16.00
C LYS A 44 3.53 2.54 16.60
N LYS A 45 4.60 3.05 15.99
CA LYS A 45 5.24 4.31 16.39
C LYS A 45 4.62 5.54 15.74
N LEU A 46 3.77 5.36 14.72
CA LEU A 46 3.14 6.47 14.03
C LEU A 46 2.02 7.08 14.88
N PRO A 47 1.75 8.39 14.77
CA PRO A 47 0.67 9.04 15.50
C PRO A 47 -0.68 8.37 15.22
N GLY A 48 -1.39 7.97 16.28
CA GLY A 48 -2.69 7.30 16.16
C GLY A 48 -2.64 5.78 15.91
N PHE A 49 -1.44 5.18 15.85
CA PHE A 49 -1.26 3.75 15.56
C PHE A 49 -0.72 2.93 16.75
N SER A 50 -0.57 3.52 17.93
CA SER A 50 -0.01 2.81 19.12
C SER A 50 -0.81 1.56 19.49
N SER A 51 -2.14 1.62 19.37
CA SER A 51 -3.07 0.50 19.55
C SER A 51 -3.50 -0.15 18.24
N TYR A 52 -2.69 -0.05 17.18
CA TYR A 52 -3.04 -0.63 15.87
C TYR A 52 -3.40 -2.10 16.00
N ASP A 53 -4.58 -2.42 15.47
CA ASP A 53 -5.11 -3.75 15.21
C ASP A 53 -5.74 -3.75 13.81
N LYS A 54 -5.75 -4.90 13.14
CA LYS A 54 -6.10 -5.02 11.71
C LYS A 54 -7.54 -4.61 11.40
N ASP A 55 -8.43 -4.71 12.38
CA ASP A 55 -9.87 -4.47 12.23
C ASP A 55 -10.28 -3.04 12.63
N GLY A 56 -9.33 -2.13 12.82
CA GLY A 56 -9.59 -0.78 13.30
C GLY A 56 -10.16 0.16 12.23
N VAL A 57 -11.43 0.58 12.37
CA VAL A 57 -12.03 1.72 11.64
C VAL A 57 -11.16 2.99 11.73
N GLN A 58 -10.39 3.10 12.82
CA GLN A 58 -9.46 4.21 13.07
C GLN A 58 -8.40 4.36 11.97
N ILE A 59 -8.01 3.27 11.28
CA ILE A 59 -7.00 3.33 10.21
C ILE A 59 -7.48 4.28 9.11
N PHE A 60 -8.70 4.09 8.60
CA PHE A 60 -9.23 4.91 7.52
C PHE A 60 -9.33 6.39 7.94
N ASN A 61 -9.84 6.65 9.14
CA ASN A 61 -9.96 8.01 9.66
C ASN A 61 -8.61 8.72 9.71
N SER A 62 -7.54 8.02 10.09
CA SER A 62 -6.19 8.58 10.17
C SER A 62 -5.46 8.66 8.83
N THR A 63 -5.89 7.93 7.79
CA THR A 63 -5.12 7.81 6.54
C THR A 63 -5.82 8.36 5.29
N HIS A 64 -7.13 8.55 5.28
CA HIS A 64 -7.88 8.85 4.05
C HIS A 64 -7.39 10.13 3.32
N ASP A 65 -7.07 11.20 4.05
CA ASP A 65 -6.55 12.44 3.46
C ASP A 65 -5.13 12.29 2.88
N LEU A 66 -4.42 11.25 3.29
CA LEU A 66 -3.02 10.99 2.91
C LEU A 66 -2.87 9.96 1.79
N VAL A 67 -3.97 9.51 1.18
CA VAL A 67 -3.96 8.47 0.13
C VAL A 67 -3.05 8.86 -1.04
N ASN A 68 -3.03 10.13 -1.44
CA ASN A 68 -2.13 10.60 -2.50
C ASN A 68 -0.65 10.48 -2.12
N THR A 69 -0.31 10.73 -0.85
CA THR A 69 1.04 10.54 -0.30
C THR A 69 1.42 9.07 -0.33
N ALA A 70 0.53 8.19 0.13
CA ALA A 70 0.74 6.75 0.08
C ALA A 70 0.94 6.23 -1.34
N CYS A 71 0.17 6.72 -2.31
CA CYS A 71 0.33 6.35 -3.72
C CYS A 71 1.70 6.76 -4.27
N LYS A 72 2.16 7.97 -3.97
CA LYS A 72 3.50 8.45 -4.36
C LYS A 72 4.61 7.60 -3.75
N ASN A 73 4.50 7.29 -2.46
CA ASN A 73 5.49 6.47 -1.76
C ASN A 73 5.51 5.02 -2.28
N ALA A 74 4.33 4.42 -2.51
CA ALA A 74 4.21 3.09 -3.09
C ALA A 74 4.75 3.02 -4.51
N TYR A 75 4.45 4.01 -5.36
CA TYR A 75 5.02 4.11 -6.71
C TYR A 75 6.55 4.19 -6.65
N LYS A 76 7.10 5.01 -5.74
CA LYS A 76 8.55 5.14 -5.56
C LYS A 76 9.18 3.82 -5.16
N LEU A 77 8.61 3.08 -4.20
CA LEU A 77 9.11 1.76 -3.80
C LEU A 77 9.00 0.75 -4.95
N ALA A 78 7.87 0.69 -5.64
CA ALA A 78 7.67 -0.26 -6.76
C ALA A 78 8.56 0.04 -7.98
N SER A 79 8.97 1.30 -8.16
CA SER A 79 9.85 1.72 -9.27
C SER A 79 11.33 1.47 -9.00
N GLN A 80 11.71 1.15 -7.77
CA GLN A 80 13.08 0.79 -7.43
C GLN A 80 13.38 -0.59 -8.03
N LYS A 81 14.43 -0.67 -8.86
CA LYS A 81 14.92 -1.94 -9.40
C LYS A 81 15.65 -2.68 -8.28
N PHE A 82 14.96 -3.58 -7.60
CA PHE A 82 15.57 -4.47 -6.62
C PHE A 82 16.18 -5.68 -7.34
N ASN A 83 17.36 -6.11 -6.90
CA ASN A 83 18.02 -7.30 -7.44
C ASN A 83 17.22 -8.57 -7.09
N ASP A 84 16.56 -8.60 -5.94
CA ASP A 84 15.49 -9.55 -5.61
C ASP A 84 14.28 -8.79 -5.02
N PRO A 85 13.16 -8.68 -5.75
CA PRO A 85 11.92 -8.08 -5.25
C PRO A 85 11.36 -8.76 -3.99
N LYS A 86 11.75 -10.01 -3.70
CA LYS A 86 11.36 -10.70 -2.47
C LYS A 86 12.14 -10.21 -1.27
N GLU A 87 13.37 -9.74 -1.47
CA GLU A 87 14.22 -9.25 -0.39
C GLU A 87 13.88 -7.81 0.00
N ASP A 88 13.38 -7.02 -0.95
CA ASP A 88 13.03 -5.63 -0.71
C ASP A 88 11.52 -5.40 -0.60
N PRO A 89 11.05 -4.89 0.55
CA PRO A 89 9.66 -4.48 0.74
C PRO A 89 9.16 -3.45 -0.26
N PHE A 90 8.10 -3.81 -0.96
CA PHE A 90 7.41 -2.94 -1.90
C PHE A 90 5.91 -3.24 -1.89
N THR A 91 5.14 -2.31 -2.46
CA THR A 91 3.74 -2.57 -2.77
C THR A 91 3.33 -1.86 -4.05
N ASN A 92 2.46 -2.50 -4.82
CA ASN A 92 1.83 -1.92 -6.00
C ASN A 92 0.35 -1.54 -5.77
N ILE A 93 -0.08 -1.34 -4.51
CA ILE A 93 -1.46 -0.87 -4.20
C ILE A 93 -1.82 0.43 -4.93
N HIS A 94 -0.86 1.30 -5.23
CA HIS A 94 -1.12 2.51 -6.02
C HIS A 94 -1.81 2.23 -7.36
N LEU A 95 -1.60 1.05 -7.97
CA LEU A 95 -2.30 0.62 -9.18
C LEU A 95 -3.80 0.36 -8.92
N LEU A 96 -4.11 -0.28 -7.79
CA LEU A 96 -5.50 -0.53 -7.37
C LEU A 96 -6.23 0.78 -7.09
N ILE A 97 -5.60 1.70 -6.36
CA ILE A 97 -6.19 3.01 -6.05
C ILE A 97 -6.41 3.82 -7.34
N SER A 98 -5.45 3.81 -8.28
CA SER A 98 -5.64 4.46 -9.59
C SER A 98 -6.85 3.89 -10.31
N ARG A 99 -7.01 2.55 -10.33
CA ARG A 99 -8.18 1.93 -10.96
C ARG A 99 -9.49 2.34 -10.30
N PHE A 100 -9.54 2.42 -8.97
CA PHE A 100 -10.74 2.91 -8.26
C PHE A 100 -11.06 4.37 -8.58
N MET A 101 -10.04 5.22 -8.70
CA MET A 101 -10.24 6.63 -9.10
C MET A 101 -10.77 6.75 -10.52
N ASP A 102 -10.30 5.92 -11.45
CA ASP A 102 -10.79 5.94 -12.83
C ASP A 102 -12.22 5.41 -12.92
N LEU A 103 -12.54 4.32 -12.21
CA LEU A 103 -13.91 3.81 -12.08
C LEU A 103 -14.86 4.85 -11.49
N LYS A 104 -14.42 5.61 -10.48
CA LYS A 104 -15.22 6.70 -9.90
C LYS A 104 -15.50 7.81 -10.92
N LYS A 105 -14.53 8.16 -11.76
CA LYS A 105 -14.73 9.15 -12.84
C LYS A 105 -15.69 8.63 -13.89
N GLU A 106 -15.56 7.36 -14.29
CA GLU A 106 -16.45 6.69 -15.24
C GLU A 106 -17.90 6.67 -14.72
N GLN A 107 -18.10 6.30 -13.45
CA GLN A 107 -19.42 6.33 -12.81
C GLN A 107 -20.01 7.75 -12.78
N ASN A 108 -19.25 8.74 -12.33
CA ASN A 108 -19.69 10.14 -12.28
C ASN A 108 -19.97 10.74 -13.67
N PHE A 109 -19.42 10.17 -14.74
CA PHE A 109 -19.72 10.57 -16.12
C PHE A 109 -21.05 9.97 -16.59
N LEU A 110 -21.36 8.74 -16.19
CA LEU A 110 -22.62 8.06 -16.52
C LEU A 110 -23.83 8.63 -15.75
N GLU A 111 -23.59 9.26 -14.61
CA GLU A 111 -24.62 9.92 -13.78
C GLU A 111 -24.91 11.38 -14.19
N LYS A 112 -24.22 11.91 -15.21
CA LYS A 112 -24.44 13.25 -15.79
C LYS A 112 -25.22 13.18 -17.08
#